data_AF-A0AAD7KST2-F1
#
_entry.id   AF-A0AAD7KST2-F1
#
_cell.length_a   1.000
_cell.length_b   1.000
_cell.length_c   1.000
_cell.angle_alpha   90.00
_cell.angle_beta   90.00
_cell.angle_gamma   90.00
#
_symmetry.space_group_name_H-M   'P 1'
#
loop_
_entity.id
_entity.type
_entity.pdbx_description
1 polymer ?
#
loop_
_entity_poly.entity_id
_entity_poly.type
_entity_poly.pdbx_seq_one_letter_code
_entity_poly.pdbx_strand_id
1 'polypeptide(L)'
;MAVGQFHVNLLLAFYLCSVFSVSVGQNESAKLPLKAVNLGNWLVTEGWIKPSLFSNIPNNDLLDGTQVQLFSTKLQKYLCPENGGGTVVVANRSSASGWETFRLWRINESTFKFRVFNKQFVGLENQGGGTKVVAVSSAPSNPETFQIIRNEGDKNKVRIKASNGLFLQANLETLVTADYNGQGWEDANPSVFKMTILADKTLQGEYQITNGYGPARAPQVMKDHWNTYITEQDFIFMSSNGLNAVRIPVGWWIAHDPNPPKPFIGGSLAALDNAFIWAQKYRMKVIIDLHAPQASQNGNEHSGTRDGYQEWGDSNIQDTVAVIDCYKIQDSRKKVLYANKPSLAAIELMNEPWAPLISLSTLENYYKQGYDAVRKYTQTVYVIMSNRLNTNSDTELLSFAGGFHRVVIDVHYYNLYTNTFKNMNVQQNIDYVNNQRAAELSRVTSSNGPLSFVGEWTAEWDAKDATMQDYQRFAQAQINVYGRATF
;
A
#
# COMPACT_ATOMS: atom_id res chain seq x y z
N MET A 1 35.95 43.16 82.76
CA MET A 1 37.33 43.24 82.25
C MET A 1 37.27 43.35 80.74
N ALA A 2 38.07 44.25 80.21
CA ALA A 2 37.96 44.80 78.87
C ALA A 2 38.85 44.07 77.85
N VAL A 3 38.57 44.42 76.58
CA VAL A 3 39.45 44.43 75.40
C VAL A 3 39.59 43.13 74.60
N GLY A 4 39.30 43.26 73.30
CA GLY A 4 39.60 42.25 72.27
C GLY A 4 38.96 42.58 70.91
N GLN A 5 39.34 43.71 70.32
CA GLN A 5 38.91 44.21 69.01
C GLN A 5 39.68 43.50 67.89
N PHE A 6 39.03 43.06 66.80
CA PHE A 6 39.58 43.19 65.42
C PHE A 6 38.44 43.12 64.40
N HIS A 7 38.38 44.16 63.55
CA HIS A 7 37.46 44.35 62.43
C HIS A 7 37.94 43.61 61.18
N VAL A 8 37.02 43.08 60.37
CA VAL A 8 37.00 43.29 58.89
C VAL A 8 35.54 43.28 58.40
N ASN A 9 35.13 44.38 57.76
CA ASN A 9 33.90 44.54 56.98
C ASN A 9 33.96 43.72 55.68
N LEU A 10 32.86 43.09 55.23
CA LEU A 10 32.34 43.28 53.87
C LEU A 10 31.00 42.56 53.59
N LEU A 11 29.98 43.37 53.27
CA LEU A 11 29.01 43.28 52.16
C LEU A 11 28.25 41.97 51.81
N LEU A 12 26.92 42.10 51.90
CA LEU A 12 25.83 41.59 51.05
C LEU A 12 26.17 40.59 49.93
N ALA A 13 25.38 39.51 49.83
CA ALA A 13 24.36 39.35 48.77
C ALA A 13 23.57 38.04 48.93
N PHE A 14 22.24 38.16 48.96
CA PHE A 14 21.30 37.08 48.68
C PHE A 14 21.53 36.55 47.25
N TYR A 15 21.70 35.24 47.09
CA TYR A 15 21.39 34.56 45.83
C TYR A 15 20.74 33.20 46.12
N LEU A 16 19.43 33.15 45.87
CA LEU A 16 18.67 31.93 45.63
C LEU A 16 19.22 31.29 44.36
N CYS A 17 19.83 30.11 44.49
CA CYS A 17 20.01 29.18 43.38
C CYS A 17 19.22 27.91 43.69
N SER A 18 17.91 27.95 43.42
CA SER A 18 17.14 26.74 43.15
C SER A 18 17.64 26.17 41.83
N VAL A 19 18.52 25.18 41.91
CA VAL A 19 18.93 24.38 40.76
C VAL A 19 17.73 23.52 40.37
N PHE A 20 16.87 24.05 39.49
CA PHE A 20 16.01 23.20 38.69
C PHE A 20 16.94 22.43 37.74
N SER A 21 17.25 21.19 38.11
CA SER A 21 17.77 20.22 37.15
C SER A 21 16.68 19.96 36.13
N VAL A 22 16.62 20.78 35.08
CA VAL A 22 15.95 20.41 33.84
C VAL A 22 16.82 19.31 33.24
N SER A 23 16.51 18.05 33.55
CA SER A 23 16.98 16.93 32.77
C SER A 23 16.34 17.06 31.39
N VAL A 24 16.97 17.83 30.50
CA VAL A 24 16.79 17.65 29.07
C VAL A 24 17.24 16.23 28.83
N GLY A 25 16.30 15.29 28.78
CA GLY A 25 16.57 13.92 28.38
C GLY A 25 17.23 13.99 27.02
N GLN A 26 18.55 13.81 26.98
CA GLN A 26 19.27 13.67 25.73
C GLN A 26 18.60 12.52 25.00
N ASN A 27 18.08 12.80 23.81
CA ASN A 27 17.59 11.79 22.89
C ASN A 27 18.75 10.82 22.66
N GLU A 28 18.73 9.64 23.29
CA GLU A 28 19.67 8.60 22.93
C GLU A 28 19.43 8.29 21.46
N SER A 29 20.41 8.70 20.63
CA SER A 29 20.44 8.37 19.21
C SER A 29 20.24 6.87 19.07
N ALA A 30 19.35 6.46 18.16
CA ALA A 30 19.10 5.04 17.95
C ALA A 30 20.43 4.31 17.72
N LYS A 31 20.66 3.22 18.47
CA LYS A 31 21.85 2.39 18.28
C LYS A 31 21.67 1.62 16.98
N LEU A 32 22.34 2.09 15.94
CA LEU A 32 22.40 1.42 14.65
C LEU A 32 23.35 0.19 14.72
N PRO A 33 23.10 -0.85 13.90
CA PRO A 33 21.94 -1.00 13.03
C PRO A 33 20.65 -1.31 13.81
N LEU A 34 19.52 -0.87 13.29
CA LEU A 34 18.19 -1.18 13.77
C LEU A 34 17.86 -2.65 13.47
N LYS A 35 17.34 -3.34 14.48
CA LYS A 35 16.72 -4.65 14.36
C LYS A 35 15.22 -4.43 14.38
N ALA A 36 14.69 -4.10 13.21
CA ALA A 36 13.30 -3.78 13.01
C ALA A 36 12.49 -5.01 12.58
N VAL A 37 11.20 -5.00 12.90
CA VAL A 37 10.21 -5.84 12.21
C VAL A 37 9.20 -4.93 11.51
N ASN A 38 8.80 -5.33 10.31
CA ASN A 38 7.74 -4.65 9.57
C ASN A 38 6.36 -5.12 10.10
N LEU A 39 5.53 -4.17 10.54
CA LEU A 39 4.18 -4.42 11.02
C LEU A 39 3.16 -4.32 9.87
N GLY A 40 3.43 -5.06 8.79
CA GLY A 40 2.56 -5.18 7.61
C GLY A 40 1.17 -5.70 7.97
N ASN A 41 0.19 -5.40 7.12
CA ASN A 41 -1.24 -5.67 7.34
C ASN A 41 -1.86 -5.03 8.60
N TRP A 42 -1.18 -4.15 9.35
CA TRP A 42 -1.78 -3.47 10.51
C TRP A 42 -2.55 -2.19 10.14
N LEU A 43 -1.85 -1.10 9.80
CA LEU A 43 -2.48 0.19 9.44
C LEU A 43 -2.68 0.37 7.94
N VAL A 44 -2.20 -0.59 7.15
CA VAL A 44 -2.49 -0.80 5.73
C VAL A 44 -2.77 -2.28 5.57
N THR A 45 -3.99 -2.67 5.19
CA THR A 45 -4.38 -4.09 5.16
C THR A 45 -4.01 -4.80 3.86
N GLU A 46 -3.67 -6.10 3.99
CA GLU A 46 -3.31 -7.01 2.91
C GLU A 46 -3.99 -8.38 3.11
N GLY A 47 -4.81 -8.77 2.15
CA GLY A 47 -5.65 -9.96 2.25
C GLY A 47 -4.87 -11.27 2.22
N TRP A 48 -3.69 -11.31 1.59
CA TRP A 48 -2.86 -12.51 1.62
C TRP A 48 -2.33 -12.82 3.04
N ILE A 49 -2.09 -11.80 3.87
CA ILE A 49 -1.66 -11.95 5.27
C ILE A 49 -2.86 -12.32 6.17
N LYS A 50 -4.02 -11.67 5.98
CA LYS A 50 -5.24 -11.94 6.77
C LYS A 50 -6.48 -12.14 5.88
N PRO A 51 -6.60 -13.28 5.16
CA PRO A 51 -7.70 -13.50 4.22
C PRO A 51 -9.08 -13.48 4.88
N SER A 52 -9.15 -13.91 6.16
CA SER A 52 -10.37 -13.94 6.94
C SER A 52 -11.05 -12.58 7.07
N LEU A 53 -10.28 -11.48 6.98
CA LEU A 53 -10.80 -10.12 7.11
C LEU A 53 -11.77 -9.76 5.94
N PHE A 54 -11.59 -10.40 4.78
CA PHE A 54 -12.39 -10.19 3.57
C PHE A 54 -13.54 -11.22 3.41
N SER A 55 -13.57 -12.27 4.24
CA SER A 55 -14.47 -13.42 4.06
C SER A 55 -15.96 -13.08 4.20
N ASN A 56 -16.31 -12.09 5.04
CA ASN A 56 -17.71 -11.74 5.33
C ASN A 56 -18.23 -10.57 4.48
N ILE A 57 -17.49 -10.16 3.45
CA ILE A 57 -17.95 -9.16 2.49
C ILE A 57 -18.98 -9.84 1.56
N PRO A 58 -20.19 -9.27 1.39
CA PRO A 58 -21.16 -9.80 0.44
C PRO A 58 -20.60 -9.77 -0.99
N ASN A 59 -20.76 -10.84 -1.78
CA ASN A 59 -20.17 -10.94 -3.14
C ASN A 59 -18.67 -10.55 -3.16
N ASN A 60 -17.88 -11.13 -2.26
CA ASN A 60 -16.44 -10.85 -2.11
C ASN A 60 -15.57 -11.35 -3.27
N ASP A 61 -16.15 -12.05 -4.23
CA ASP A 61 -15.52 -12.41 -5.50
C ASP A 61 -15.64 -11.29 -6.55
N LEU A 62 -16.40 -10.22 -6.27
CA LEU A 62 -16.58 -9.02 -7.11
C LEU A 62 -16.22 -7.73 -6.35
N LEU A 63 -15.02 -7.65 -5.79
CA LEU A 63 -14.51 -6.42 -5.15
C LEU A 63 -14.01 -5.42 -6.22
N ASP A 64 -13.69 -4.18 -5.80
CA ASP A 64 -13.03 -3.25 -6.72
C ASP A 64 -11.73 -3.84 -7.27
N GLY A 65 -11.54 -3.66 -8.57
CA GLY A 65 -10.40 -4.17 -9.31
C GLY A 65 -10.51 -5.62 -9.76
N THR A 66 -11.52 -6.38 -9.29
CA THR A 66 -11.78 -7.72 -9.83
C THR A 66 -11.87 -7.64 -11.35
N GLN A 67 -11.08 -8.47 -12.02
CA GLN A 67 -11.05 -8.59 -13.47
C GLN A 67 -12.00 -9.69 -13.91
N VAL A 68 -12.89 -9.34 -14.84
CA VAL A 68 -13.91 -10.24 -15.40
C VAL A 68 -13.86 -10.26 -16.91
N GLN A 69 -14.22 -11.40 -17.50
CA GLN A 69 -14.43 -11.58 -18.92
C GLN A 69 -15.86 -12.05 -19.17
N LEU A 70 -16.52 -11.51 -20.19
CA LEU A 70 -17.92 -11.80 -20.49
C LEU A 70 -18.01 -12.51 -21.84
N PHE A 71 -18.49 -13.75 -21.83
CA PHE A 71 -18.67 -14.59 -23.02
C PHE A 71 -20.16 -14.70 -23.38
N SER A 72 -20.56 -14.22 -24.54
CA SER A 72 -21.92 -14.37 -25.07
C SER A 72 -22.22 -15.85 -25.32
N THR A 73 -23.22 -16.40 -24.62
CA THR A 73 -23.62 -17.80 -24.82
C THR A 73 -24.30 -18.00 -26.18
N LYS A 74 -24.93 -16.95 -26.72
CA LYS A 74 -25.59 -17.02 -28.03
C LYS A 74 -24.58 -17.01 -29.17
N LEU A 75 -23.65 -16.05 -29.17
CA LEU A 75 -22.68 -15.86 -30.26
C LEU A 75 -21.44 -16.75 -30.10
N GLN A 76 -21.20 -17.29 -28.90
CA GLN A 76 -19.98 -18.02 -28.55
C GLN A 76 -18.72 -17.15 -28.75
N LYS A 77 -18.81 -15.88 -28.31
CA LYS A 77 -17.75 -14.86 -28.44
C LYS A 77 -17.64 -14.03 -27.18
N TYR A 78 -16.43 -13.56 -26.88
CA TYR A 78 -16.16 -12.61 -25.81
C TYR A 78 -16.55 -11.19 -26.21
N LEU A 79 -17.01 -10.44 -25.21
CA LEU A 79 -17.19 -9.00 -25.30
C LEU A 79 -15.83 -8.31 -25.33
N CYS A 80 -15.72 -7.31 -26.19
CA CYS A 80 -14.50 -6.53 -26.38
C CYS A 80 -14.88 -5.07 -26.61
N PRO A 81 -14.36 -4.11 -25.84
CA PRO A 81 -14.25 -2.73 -26.27
C PRO A 81 -13.22 -2.70 -27.41
N GLU A 82 -13.65 -2.31 -28.62
CA GLU A 82 -12.71 -2.24 -29.75
C GLU A 82 -11.57 -1.27 -29.43
N ASN A 83 -10.37 -1.57 -29.93
CA ASN A 83 -9.12 -0.85 -29.60
C ASN A 83 -8.76 -0.79 -28.11
N GLY A 84 -9.40 -1.61 -27.25
CA GLY A 84 -9.22 -1.57 -25.80
C GLY A 84 -9.97 -0.43 -25.10
N GLY A 85 -10.76 0.35 -25.83
CA GLY A 85 -11.50 1.52 -25.34
C GLY A 85 -11.49 2.67 -26.36
N GLY A 86 -12.47 3.57 -26.24
CA GLY A 86 -12.61 4.78 -27.06
C GLY A 86 -13.67 4.66 -28.15
N THR A 87 -14.41 3.55 -28.16
CA THR A 87 -15.42 3.24 -29.17
C THR A 87 -16.46 2.26 -28.61
N VAL A 88 -17.22 1.61 -29.48
CA VAL A 88 -18.25 0.63 -29.18
C VAL A 88 -17.71 -0.61 -28.48
N VAL A 89 -18.59 -1.26 -27.71
CA VAL A 89 -18.37 -2.63 -27.23
C VAL A 89 -19.02 -3.60 -28.22
N VAL A 90 -18.25 -4.62 -28.61
CA VAL A 90 -18.62 -5.65 -29.58
C VAL A 90 -18.57 -7.03 -28.95
N ALA A 91 -19.00 -8.07 -29.66
CA ALA A 91 -18.99 -9.45 -29.20
C ALA A 91 -18.49 -10.40 -30.31
N ASN A 92 -17.22 -10.25 -30.71
CA ASN A 92 -16.65 -10.91 -31.89
C ASN A 92 -15.34 -11.69 -31.61
N ARG A 93 -14.87 -11.75 -30.37
CA ARG A 93 -13.58 -12.37 -30.02
C ARG A 93 -13.72 -13.84 -29.65
N SER A 94 -12.93 -14.71 -30.25
CA SER A 94 -12.95 -16.16 -29.95
C SER A 94 -12.14 -16.55 -28.71
N SER A 95 -11.23 -15.68 -28.27
CA SER A 95 -10.40 -15.83 -27.07
C SER A 95 -10.33 -14.50 -26.33
N ALA A 96 -10.00 -14.55 -25.04
CA ALA A 96 -9.91 -13.38 -24.20
C ALA A 96 -8.46 -13.09 -23.78
N SER A 97 -8.10 -11.82 -23.78
CA SER A 97 -6.83 -11.26 -23.32
C SER A 97 -7.10 -9.89 -22.67
N GLY A 98 -6.20 -8.93 -22.83
CA GLY A 98 -6.28 -7.61 -22.20
C GLY A 98 -7.52 -6.80 -22.59
N TRP A 99 -7.95 -6.84 -23.86
CA TRP A 99 -9.07 -6.01 -24.32
C TRP A 99 -10.42 -6.60 -23.93
N GLU A 100 -10.54 -7.92 -23.86
CA GLU A 100 -11.76 -8.62 -23.45
C GLU A 100 -11.93 -8.66 -21.91
N THR A 101 -11.00 -8.05 -21.17
CA THR A 101 -10.98 -8.04 -19.71
C THR A 101 -11.45 -6.69 -19.17
N PHE A 102 -12.44 -6.73 -18.29
CA PHE A 102 -13.05 -5.57 -17.66
C PHE A 102 -12.72 -5.56 -16.17
N ARG A 103 -12.30 -4.40 -15.64
CA ARG A 103 -12.12 -4.20 -14.20
C ARG A 103 -13.41 -3.66 -13.59
N LEU A 104 -13.81 -4.25 -12.46
CA LEU A 104 -14.99 -3.79 -11.74
C LEU A 104 -14.65 -2.61 -10.82
N TRP A 105 -15.43 -1.55 -10.93
CA TRP A 105 -15.51 -0.49 -9.94
C TRP A 105 -16.81 -0.66 -9.18
N ARG A 106 -16.70 -1.17 -7.95
CA ARG A 106 -17.85 -1.56 -7.15
C ARG A 106 -18.51 -0.33 -6.54
N ILE A 107 -19.82 -0.23 -6.72
CA ILE A 107 -20.67 0.78 -6.07
C ILE A 107 -21.34 0.17 -4.83
N ASN A 108 -21.88 -1.05 -4.99
CA ASN A 108 -22.46 -1.86 -3.91
C ASN A 108 -22.42 -3.35 -4.31
N GLU A 109 -23.14 -4.20 -3.58
CA GLU A 109 -23.13 -5.66 -3.74
C GLU A 109 -23.47 -6.17 -5.15
N SER A 110 -24.29 -5.45 -5.90
CA SER A 110 -24.75 -5.86 -7.23
C SER A 110 -24.46 -4.85 -8.33
N THR A 111 -24.04 -3.63 -7.96
CA THR A 111 -23.92 -2.50 -8.88
C THR A 111 -22.46 -2.11 -9.08
N PHE A 112 -22.06 -1.97 -10.34
CA PHE A 112 -20.68 -1.78 -10.77
C PHE A 112 -20.58 -0.79 -11.93
N LYS A 113 -19.40 -0.21 -12.09
CA LYS A 113 -18.93 0.38 -13.35
C LYS A 113 -17.87 -0.58 -13.93
N PHE A 114 -17.80 -0.71 -15.25
CA PHE A 114 -16.77 -1.52 -15.92
C PHE A 114 -15.70 -0.61 -16.52
N ARG A 115 -14.45 -0.75 -16.10
CA ARG A 115 -13.30 -0.02 -16.65
C ARG A 115 -12.54 -0.93 -17.63
N VAL A 116 -12.22 -0.40 -18.80
CA VAL A 116 -11.58 -1.15 -19.90
C VAL A 116 -10.08 -0.90 -19.96
N PHE A 117 -9.39 -1.58 -20.87
CA PHE A 117 -7.93 -1.55 -21.02
C PHE A 117 -7.34 -0.13 -21.11
N ASN A 118 -7.93 0.74 -21.93
CA ASN A 118 -7.54 2.15 -22.08
C ASN A 118 -8.09 3.06 -20.96
N LYS A 119 -8.43 2.48 -19.80
CA LYS A 119 -8.87 3.19 -18.59
C LYS A 119 -10.20 3.93 -18.70
N GLN A 120 -10.92 3.79 -19.82
CA GLN A 120 -12.26 4.33 -20.01
C GLN A 120 -13.32 3.43 -19.38
N PHE A 121 -14.54 3.97 -19.26
CA PHE A 121 -15.67 3.27 -18.69
C PHE A 121 -16.68 2.88 -19.75
N VAL A 122 -17.18 1.65 -19.62
CA VAL A 122 -18.35 1.19 -20.36
C VAL A 122 -19.56 2.00 -19.90
N GLY A 123 -20.39 2.44 -20.83
CA GLY A 123 -21.60 3.22 -20.60
C GLY A 123 -22.54 3.19 -21.80
N LEU A 124 -23.66 3.89 -21.67
CA LEU A 124 -24.64 4.04 -22.76
C LEU A 124 -24.37 5.33 -23.53
N GLU A 125 -24.35 5.25 -24.86
CA GLU A 125 -24.18 6.43 -25.72
C GLU A 125 -25.39 7.37 -25.57
N ASN A 126 -25.14 8.64 -25.20
CA ASN A 126 -26.21 9.63 -25.01
C ASN A 126 -26.96 9.98 -26.30
N GLN A 127 -26.35 9.76 -27.47
CA GLN A 127 -26.97 9.98 -28.78
C GLN A 127 -27.62 8.68 -29.29
N GLY A 128 -28.79 8.77 -29.93
CA GLY A 128 -29.45 7.61 -30.55
C GLY A 128 -30.32 6.76 -29.62
N GLY A 129 -30.88 7.34 -28.54
CA GLY A 129 -31.87 6.66 -27.70
C GLY A 129 -31.32 5.91 -26.50
N GLY A 130 -30.00 5.99 -26.21
CA GLY A 130 -29.44 5.49 -24.96
C GLY A 130 -29.35 3.97 -24.86
N THR A 131 -29.24 3.26 -25.99
CA THR A 131 -29.20 1.79 -26.02
C THR A 131 -27.85 1.25 -26.47
N LYS A 132 -27.05 2.02 -27.19
CA LYS A 132 -25.76 1.56 -27.70
C LYS A 132 -24.70 1.52 -26.58
N VAL A 133 -23.98 0.42 -26.45
CA VAL A 133 -22.94 0.26 -25.43
C VAL A 133 -21.58 0.71 -25.98
N VAL A 134 -20.95 1.64 -25.29
CA VAL A 134 -19.67 2.27 -25.66
C VAL A 134 -18.72 2.31 -24.47
N ALA A 135 -17.43 2.41 -24.72
CA ALA A 135 -16.38 2.52 -23.70
C ALA A 135 -15.56 3.79 -23.90
N VAL A 136 -16.20 4.97 -23.83
CA VAL A 136 -15.60 6.26 -24.23
C VAL A 136 -15.32 7.20 -23.06
N SER A 137 -16.00 7.02 -21.92
CA SER A 137 -15.92 7.98 -20.82
C SER A 137 -14.64 7.82 -20.00
N SER A 138 -13.96 8.91 -19.69
CA SER A 138 -12.82 8.93 -18.76
C SER A 138 -13.22 9.07 -17.29
N ALA A 139 -14.46 9.50 -17.01
CA ALA A 139 -14.99 9.70 -15.67
C ALA A 139 -16.43 9.15 -15.59
N PRO A 140 -16.69 8.14 -14.74
CA PRO A 140 -17.94 7.41 -14.83
C PRO A 140 -19.07 8.14 -14.09
N SER A 141 -20.24 8.24 -14.71
CA SER A 141 -21.46 8.84 -14.18
C SER A 141 -22.61 7.81 -14.16
N ASN A 142 -23.87 8.25 -14.28
CA ASN A 142 -25.03 7.35 -14.24
C ASN A 142 -25.09 6.38 -15.44
N PRO A 143 -24.86 6.79 -16.70
CA PRO A 143 -24.86 5.89 -17.86
C PRO A 143 -23.87 4.74 -17.75
N GLU A 144 -22.77 4.89 -17.01
CA GLU A 144 -21.73 3.89 -16.77
C GLU A 144 -22.07 2.89 -15.64
N THR A 145 -23.31 2.91 -15.13
CA THR A 145 -23.73 2.06 -14.01
C THR A 145 -24.49 0.83 -14.49
N PHE A 146 -24.06 -0.34 -14.01
CA PHE A 146 -24.62 -1.63 -14.38
C PHE A 146 -24.85 -2.52 -13.16
N GLN A 147 -25.88 -3.34 -13.20
CA GLN A 147 -26.11 -4.40 -12.22
C GLN A 147 -25.70 -5.74 -12.81
N ILE A 148 -24.88 -6.50 -12.09
CA ILE A 148 -24.56 -7.89 -12.43
C ILE A 148 -25.57 -8.79 -11.71
N ILE A 149 -26.45 -9.43 -12.47
CA ILE A 149 -27.44 -10.38 -11.96
C ILE A 149 -26.95 -11.78 -12.30
N ARG A 150 -26.71 -12.61 -11.28
CA ARG A 150 -26.27 -14.01 -11.44
C ARG A 150 -27.47 -14.95 -11.48
N ASN A 151 -27.37 -16.00 -12.27
CA ASN A 151 -28.34 -17.10 -12.23
C ASN A 151 -28.21 -17.89 -10.91
N GLU A 152 -29.34 -18.35 -10.37
CA GLU A 152 -29.39 -19.08 -9.10
C GLU A 152 -28.77 -20.49 -9.19
N GLY A 153 -28.90 -21.15 -10.35
CA GLY A 153 -28.37 -22.50 -10.59
C GLY A 153 -26.93 -22.53 -11.11
N ASP A 154 -26.47 -21.47 -11.77
CA ASP A 154 -25.08 -21.31 -12.23
C ASP A 154 -24.63 -19.85 -12.06
N LYS A 155 -23.88 -19.57 -10.99
CA LYS A 155 -23.40 -18.22 -10.66
C LYS A 155 -22.50 -17.60 -11.72
N ASN A 156 -21.93 -18.40 -12.63
CA ASN A 156 -21.13 -17.91 -13.75
C ASN A 156 -22.01 -17.45 -14.92
N LYS A 157 -23.28 -17.86 -15.00
CA LYS A 157 -24.23 -17.27 -15.95
C LYS A 157 -24.78 -15.98 -15.36
N VAL A 158 -24.59 -14.89 -16.10
CA VAL A 158 -24.98 -13.55 -15.69
C VAL A 158 -25.80 -12.84 -16.75
N ARG A 159 -26.60 -11.88 -16.31
CA ARG A 159 -27.21 -10.84 -17.14
C ARG A 159 -26.77 -9.49 -16.60
N ILE A 160 -26.46 -8.56 -17.49
CA ILE A 160 -25.97 -7.23 -17.13
C ILE A 160 -27.08 -6.23 -17.38
N LYS A 161 -27.64 -5.64 -16.33
CA LYS A 161 -28.70 -4.63 -16.44
C LYS A 161 -28.08 -3.25 -16.45
N ALA A 162 -28.37 -2.45 -17.48
CA ALA A 162 -27.84 -1.10 -17.62
C ALA A 162 -28.67 -0.06 -16.87
N SER A 163 -28.16 1.17 -16.81
CA SER A 163 -28.78 2.31 -16.15
C SER A 163 -30.16 2.71 -16.70
N ASN A 164 -30.47 2.36 -17.95
CA ASN A 164 -31.79 2.53 -18.56
C ASN A 164 -32.83 1.47 -18.14
N GLY A 165 -32.45 0.53 -17.26
CA GLY A 165 -33.33 -0.51 -16.74
C GLY A 165 -33.45 -1.75 -17.63
N LEU A 166 -32.79 -1.78 -18.79
CA LEU A 166 -32.81 -2.88 -19.75
C LEU A 166 -31.51 -3.70 -19.66
N PHE A 167 -31.54 -4.93 -20.16
CA PHE A 167 -30.37 -5.80 -20.18
C PHE A 167 -29.51 -5.55 -21.41
N LEU A 168 -28.20 -5.70 -21.22
CA LEU A 168 -27.27 -5.83 -22.33
C LEU A 168 -27.63 -7.06 -23.17
N GLN A 169 -27.49 -6.95 -24.48
CA GLN A 169 -27.63 -8.06 -25.41
C GLN A 169 -26.56 -8.03 -26.49
N ALA A 170 -26.09 -9.23 -26.85
CA ALA A 170 -25.17 -9.48 -27.95
C ALA A 170 -25.90 -10.30 -29.02
N ASN A 171 -26.69 -9.61 -29.85
CA ASN A 171 -27.42 -10.23 -30.96
C ASN A 171 -26.61 -10.21 -32.27
N LEU A 172 -25.70 -9.24 -32.41
CA LEU A 172 -24.77 -9.09 -33.52
C LEU A 172 -23.34 -9.09 -32.97
N GLU A 173 -22.38 -9.61 -33.73
CA GLU A 173 -20.97 -9.60 -33.34
C GLU A 173 -20.38 -8.18 -33.31
N THR A 174 -20.94 -7.25 -34.10
CA THR A 174 -20.39 -5.90 -34.32
C THR A 174 -20.86 -4.85 -33.31
N LEU A 175 -21.84 -5.19 -32.45
CA LEU A 175 -22.38 -4.23 -31.49
C LEU A 175 -23.12 -4.92 -30.35
N VAL A 176 -22.81 -4.50 -29.12
CA VAL A 176 -23.60 -4.77 -27.92
C VAL A 176 -24.56 -3.60 -27.66
N THR A 177 -25.82 -3.92 -27.39
CA THR A 177 -26.86 -2.93 -27.05
C THR A 177 -27.47 -3.22 -25.68
N ALA A 178 -28.19 -2.26 -25.11
CA ALA A 178 -28.83 -2.28 -23.80
C ALA A 178 -30.33 -2.02 -23.95
N ASP A 179 -31.02 -2.88 -24.66
CA ASP A 179 -32.43 -2.72 -25.05
C ASP A 179 -33.25 -4.00 -24.86
N TYR A 180 -32.69 -5.01 -24.21
CA TYR A 180 -33.38 -6.28 -24.00
C TYR A 180 -34.24 -6.26 -22.72
N ASN A 181 -35.54 -6.53 -22.86
CA ASN A 181 -36.50 -6.59 -21.75
C ASN A 181 -37.08 -8.00 -21.49
N GLY A 182 -36.61 -9.01 -22.23
CA GLY A 182 -37.11 -10.38 -22.14
C GLY A 182 -36.68 -11.12 -20.87
N GLN A 183 -37.21 -12.33 -20.72
CA GLN A 183 -36.91 -13.27 -19.64
C GLN A 183 -36.12 -14.48 -20.19
N GLY A 184 -35.66 -15.35 -19.30
CA GLY A 184 -34.95 -16.58 -19.68
C GLY A 184 -33.44 -16.54 -19.40
N TRP A 185 -32.85 -17.74 -19.40
CA TRP A 185 -31.43 -18.01 -19.09
C TRP A 185 -30.82 -19.05 -20.03
N GLU A 186 -31.57 -19.47 -21.05
CA GLU A 186 -31.12 -20.37 -22.10
C GLU A 186 -29.96 -19.78 -22.91
N ASP A 187 -29.06 -20.63 -23.39
CA ASP A 187 -27.83 -20.17 -24.03
C ASP A 187 -28.08 -19.38 -25.32
N ALA A 188 -29.21 -19.61 -26.00
CA ALA A 188 -29.63 -18.87 -27.18
C ALA A 188 -30.15 -17.44 -26.88
N ASN A 189 -30.37 -17.11 -25.60
CA ASN A 189 -30.81 -15.78 -25.19
C ASN A 189 -29.66 -14.77 -25.38
N PRO A 190 -29.87 -13.67 -26.14
CA PRO A 190 -28.78 -12.74 -26.45
C PRO A 190 -28.33 -11.93 -25.23
N SER A 191 -29.09 -11.93 -24.12
CA SER A 191 -28.75 -11.20 -22.89
C SER A 191 -27.99 -12.02 -21.84
N VAL A 192 -27.74 -13.30 -22.12
CA VAL A 192 -27.05 -14.22 -21.21
C VAL A 192 -25.56 -14.27 -21.55
N PHE A 193 -24.73 -14.08 -20.53
CA PHE A 193 -23.27 -14.17 -20.64
C PHE A 193 -22.74 -15.18 -19.63
N LYS A 194 -21.70 -15.91 -19.99
CA LYS A 194 -20.85 -16.61 -19.02
C LYS A 194 -19.74 -15.65 -18.58
N MET A 195 -19.69 -15.34 -17.29
CA MET A 195 -18.69 -14.50 -16.67
C MET A 195 -17.57 -15.36 -16.08
N THR A 196 -16.33 -15.07 -16.48
CA THR A 196 -15.13 -15.65 -15.89
C THR A 196 -14.49 -14.60 -14.99
N ILE A 197 -14.22 -14.95 -13.73
CA ILE A 197 -13.47 -14.12 -12.79
C ILE A 197 -12.00 -14.56 -12.82
N LEU A 198 -11.08 -13.62 -13.06
CA LEU A 198 -9.64 -13.90 -13.07
C LEU A 198 -9.12 -13.88 -11.62
N ALA A 199 -9.23 -15.03 -10.95
CA ALA A 199 -8.97 -15.15 -9.51
C ALA A 199 -7.54 -14.76 -9.11
N ASP A 200 -6.54 -15.03 -9.97
CA ASP A 200 -5.13 -14.66 -9.79
C ASP A 200 -4.85 -13.15 -9.87
N LYS A 201 -5.89 -12.34 -10.15
CA LYS A 201 -5.85 -10.89 -10.28
C LYS A 201 -6.79 -10.17 -9.30
N THR A 202 -7.28 -10.88 -8.28
CA THR A 202 -8.18 -10.28 -7.28
C THR A 202 -7.38 -9.45 -6.29
N LEU A 203 -7.77 -8.20 -6.09
CA LEU A 203 -7.16 -7.32 -5.10
C LEU A 203 -7.83 -7.50 -3.74
N GLN A 204 -7.00 -7.54 -2.70
CA GLN A 204 -7.46 -7.57 -1.32
C GLN A 204 -6.64 -6.58 -0.49
N GLY A 205 -6.79 -5.28 -0.78
CA GLY A 205 -6.16 -4.19 -0.04
C GLY A 205 -7.15 -3.38 0.78
N GLU A 206 -6.67 -2.27 1.36
CA GLU A 206 -7.51 -1.42 2.21
C GLU A 206 -8.68 -0.77 1.45
N TYR A 207 -8.52 -0.50 0.15
CA TYR A 207 -9.63 0.00 -0.68
C TYR A 207 -10.75 -1.05 -0.78
N GLN A 208 -10.41 -2.31 -1.07
CA GLN A 208 -11.39 -3.37 -1.30
C GLN A 208 -12.14 -3.75 -0.03
N ILE A 209 -11.46 -3.78 1.13
CA ILE A 209 -12.14 -4.08 2.39
C ILE A 209 -13.08 -2.95 2.81
N THR A 210 -12.63 -1.70 2.74
CA THR A 210 -13.42 -0.56 3.21
C THR A 210 -14.62 -0.29 2.29
N ASN A 211 -14.45 -0.39 0.96
CA ASN A 211 -15.58 -0.30 0.04
C ASN A 211 -16.48 -1.54 0.10
N GLY A 212 -15.89 -2.73 0.23
CA GLY A 212 -16.60 -4.01 0.26
C GLY A 212 -17.60 -4.11 1.42
N TYR A 213 -17.18 -3.77 2.64
CA TYR A 213 -18.09 -3.70 3.79
C TYR A 213 -19.00 -2.47 3.77
N GLY A 214 -18.61 -1.42 3.04
CA GLY A 214 -19.35 -0.17 2.95
C GLY A 214 -19.30 0.66 4.24
N PRO A 215 -19.85 1.88 4.21
CA PRO A 215 -19.66 2.88 5.26
C PRO A 215 -20.29 2.50 6.61
N ALA A 216 -21.25 1.58 6.62
CA ALA A 216 -21.92 1.14 7.85
C ALA A 216 -21.10 0.12 8.65
N ARG A 217 -20.38 -0.80 7.98
CA ARG A 217 -19.68 -1.91 8.64
C ARG A 217 -18.16 -1.73 8.66
N ALA A 218 -17.58 -1.10 7.62
CA ALA A 218 -16.14 -0.91 7.53
C ALA A 218 -15.53 -0.21 8.77
N PRO A 219 -16.14 0.83 9.38
CA PRO A 219 -15.60 1.45 10.59
C PRO A 219 -15.34 0.49 11.75
N GLN A 220 -16.30 -0.40 12.02
CA GLN A 220 -16.18 -1.36 13.10
C GLN A 220 -15.14 -2.43 12.78
N VAL A 221 -15.15 -2.97 11.56
CA VAL A 221 -14.19 -3.99 11.12
C VAL A 221 -12.75 -3.48 11.22
N MET A 222 -12.48 -2.29 10.70
CA MET A 222 -11.13 -1.71 10.73
C MET A 222 -10.69 -1.38 12.16
N LYS A 223 -11.58 -0.83 12.99
CA LYS A 223 -11.29 -0.53 14.40
C LYS A 223 -10.97 -1.79 15.20
N ASP A 224 -11.72 -2.87 15.00
CA ASP A 224 -11.47 -4.14 15.68
C ASP A 224 -10.14 -4.75 15.23
N HIS A 225 -9.85 -4.69 13.94
CA HIS A 225 -8.56 -5.11 13.39
C HIS A 225 -7.40 -4.32 14.01
N TRP A 226 -7.42 -2.99 13.99
CA TRP A 226 -6.35 -2.17 14.55
C TRP A 226 -6.11 -2.41 16.05
N ASN A 227 -7.16 -2.71 16.81
CA ASN A 227 -7.07 -2.92 18.26
C ASN A 227 -6.66 -4.34 18.67
N THR A 228 -6.73 -5.31 17.77
CA THR A 228 -6.49 -6.73 18.09
C THR A 228 -5.35 -7.35 17.28
N TYR A 229 -4.98 -6.76 16.15
CA TYR A 229 -3.93 -7.29 15.28
C TYR A 229 -2.53 -7.05 15.83
N ILE A 230 -2.23 -5.82 16.27
CA ILE A 230 -1.03 -5.46 17.02
C ILE A 230 -1.45 -4.80 18.33
N THR A 231 -0.84 -5.25 19.42
CA THR A 231 -1.12 -4.84 20.79
C THR A 231 0.17 -4.48 21.52
N GLU A 232 0.04 -3.98 22.75
CA GLU A 232 1.20 -3.75 23.62
C GLU A 232 2.02 -5.02 23.85
N GLN A 233 1.36 -6.19 23.88
CA GLN A 233 2.03 -7.46 24.14
C GLN A 233 3.01 -7.83 23.03
N ASP A 234 2.74 -7.41 21.79
CA ASP A 234 3.66 -7.60 20.66
C ASP A 234 4.93 -6.76 20.85
N PHE A 235 4.82 -5.53 21.36
CA PHE A 235 5.99 -4.70 21.68
C PHE A 235 6.81 -5.28 22.84
N ILE A 236 6.15 -5.86 23.85
CA ILE A 236 6.85 -6.61 24.92
C ILE A 236 7.61 -7.79 24.32
N PHE A 237 6.96 -8.58 23.46
CA PHE A 237 7.55 -9.74 22.82
C PHE A 237 8.77 -9.35 21.96
N MET A 238 8.61 -8.36 21.08
CA MET A 238 9.69 -7.89 20.19
C MET A 238 10.90 -7.39 20.99
N SER A 239 10.68 -6.51 21.97
CA SER A 239 11.75 -5.94 22.79
C SER A 239 12.46 -7.02 23.62
N SER A 240 11.72 -7.97 24.19
CA SER A 240 12.28 -9.08 24.97
C SER A 240 13.09 -10.07 24.12
N ASN A 241 12.85 -10.13 22.81
CA ASN A 241 13.62 -10.93 21.86
C ASN A 241 14.74 -10.13 21.16
N GLY A 242 15.05 -8.93 21.64
CA GLY A 242 16.22 -8.16 21.18
C GLY A 242 16.00 -7.36 19.91
N LEU A 243 14.74 -7.21 19.44
CA LEU A 243 14.37 -6.22 18.45
C LEU A 243 14.32 -4.84 19.10
N ASN A 244 14.76 -3.81 18.39
CA ASN A 244 14.86 -2.44 18.93
C ASN A 244 14.10 -1.42 18.08
N ALA A 245 13.40 -1.85 17.03
CA ALA A 245 12.61 -0.98 16.17
C ALA A 245 11.39 -1.70 15.57
N VAL A 246 10.45 -0.91 15.05
CA VAL A 246 9.35 -1.35 14.20
C VAL A 246 9.26 -0.46 12.97
N ARG A 247 8.98 -1.04 11.80
CA ARG A 247 8.56 -0.33 10.58
C ARG A 247 7.05 -0.42 10.49
N ILE A 248 6.38 0.72 10.37
CA ILE A 248 4.92 0.81 10.40
C ILE A 248 4.44 1.41 9.06
N PRO A 249 3.94 0.56 8.16
CA PRO A 249 3.23 0.98 6.96
C PRO A 249 2.02 1.85 7.30
N VAL A 250 1.90 3.01 6.65
CA VAL A 250 0.72 3.89 6.73
C VAL A 250 0.28 4.32 5.34
N GLY A 251 -1.02 4.45 5.15
CA GLY A 251 -1.59 5.02 3.93
C GLY A 251 -1.85 6.50 4.02
N TRP A 252 -1.88 7.18 2.88
CA TRP A 252 -2.09 8.63 2.77
C TRP A 252 -3.34 9.15 3.50
N TRP A 253 -4.37 8.30 3.62
CA TRP A 253 -5.62 8.62 4.30
C TRP A 253 -5.43 8.99 5.79
N ILE A 254 -4.34 8.53 6.43
CA ILE A 254 -4.01 8.90 7.81
C ILE A 254 -3.86 10.42 8.00
N ALA A 255 -3.44 11.15 6.95
CA ALA A 255 -3.29 12.60 6.99
C ALA A 255 -4.63 13.36 7.12
N HIS A 256 -5.75 12.66 6.90
CA HIS A 256 -7.10 13.20 6.95
C HIS A 256 -7.90 12.67 8.14
N ASP A 257 -7.26 12.02 9.10
CA ASP A 257 -7.93 11.50 10.29
C ASP A 257 -8.61 12.61 11.11
N PRO A 258 -9.81 12.35 11.68
CA PRO A 258 -10.55 11.08 11.67
C PRO A 258 -11.51 10.90 10.48
N ASN A 259 -11.47 11.79 9.48
CA ASN A 259 -12.44 11.85 8.38
C ASN A 259 -11.76 11.75 7.00
N PRO A 260 -11.08 10.64 6.68
CA PRO A 260 -10.47 10.49 5.38
C PRO A 260 -11.50 10.43 4.25
N PRO A 261 -11.08 10.77 3.01
CA PRO A 261 -11.91 10.56 1.83
C PRO A 261 -12.36 9.10 1.71
N LYS A 262 -13.63 8.90 1.32
CA LYS A 262 -14.20 7.56 1.14
C LYS A 262 -13.50 6.81 -0.01
N PRO A 263 -13.40 5.47 0.06
CA PRO A 263 -14.00 4.58 1.06
C PRO A 263 -13.19 4.41 2.35
N PHE A 264 -11.99 4.99 2.44
CA PHE A 264 -11.11 4.85 3.60
C PHE A 264 -11.80 5.26 4.91
N ILE A 265 -11.35 4.65 5.99
CA ILE A 265 -11.91 4.78 7.34
C ILE A 265 -10.87 5.44 8.24
N GLY A 266 -11.32 6.38 9.07
CA GLY A 266 -10.42 7.05 10.00
C GLY A 266 -10.24 6.31 11.32
N GLY A 267 -9.11 6.56 11.99
CA GLY A 267 -8.78 5.99 13.30
C GLY A 267 -7.40 5.35 13.38
N SER A 268 -6.73 5.12 12.25
CA SER A 268 -5.37 4.57 12.20
C SER A 268 -4.34 5.47 12.88
N LEU A 269 -4.56 6.79 12.94
CA LEU A 269 -3.69 7.71 13.68
C LEU A 269 -3.67 7.42 15.19
N ALA A 270 -4.81 7.01 15.76
CA ALA A 270 -4.86 6.63 17.18
C ALA A 270 -4.13 5.30 17.45
N ALA A 271 -4.14 4.38 16.50
CA ALA A 271 -3.35 3.15 16.59
C ALA A 271 -1.85 3.43 16.46
N LEU A 272 -1.46 4.34 15.56
CA LEU A 272 -0.07 4.83 15.47
C LEU A 272 0.38 5.52 16.77
N ASP A 273 -0.48 6.33 17.39
CA ASP A 273 -0.21 6.94 18.70
C ASP A 273 0.14 5.88 19.77
N ASN A 274 -0.61 4.77 19.80
CA ASN A 274 -0.35 3.65 20.71
C ASN A 274 1.01 3.00 20.43
N ALA A 275 1.39 2.79 19.17
CA ALA A 275 2.72 2.27 18.82
C ALA A 275 3.84 3.16 19.37
N PHE A 276 3.71 4.49 19.30
CA PHE A 276 4.71 5.40 19.88
C PHE A 276 4.76 5.33 21.41
N ILE A 277 3.62 5.16 22.08
CA ILE A 277 3.56 4.97 23.53
C ILE A 277 4.28 3.68 23.93
N TRP A 278 3.99 2.57 23.25
CA TRP A 278 4.62 1.28 23.52
C TRP A 278 6.10 1.30 23.17
N ALA A 279 6.48 1.88 22.02
CA ALA A 279 7.86 2.03 21.61
C ALA A 279 8.68 2.80 22.66
N GLN A 280 8.15 3.91 23.19
CA GLN A 280 8.80 4.66 24.26
C GLN A 280 8.96 3.81 25.53
N LYS A 281 7.90 3.11 25.94
CA LYS A 281 7.90 2.27 27.15
C LYS A 281 8.92 1.13 27.09
N TYR A 282 9.07 0.51 25.92
CA TYR A 282 9.94 -0.66 25.72
C TYR A 282 11.25 -0.34 25.00
N ARG A 283 11.62 0.96 24.95
CA ARG A 283 12.86 1.47 24.35
C ARG A 283 13.07 1.05 22.89
N MET A 284 11.97 0.89 22.16
CA MET A 284 11.99 0.65 20.72
C MET A 284 11.88 1.96 19.94
N LYS A 285 12.35 1.91 18.70
CA LYS A 285 12.22 2.99 17.72
C LYS A 285 11.11 2.68 16.70
N VAL A 286 10.61 3.72 16.06
CA VAL A 286 9.58 3.64 15.04
C VAL A 286 10.12 4.23 13.74
N ILE A 287 9.97 3.48 12.66
CA ILE A 287 10.08 3.93 11.28
C ILE A 287 8.65 4.08 10.78
N ILE A 288 8.24 5.29 10.40
CA ILE A 288 6.95 5.50 9.74
C ILE A 288 7.19 5.38 8.25
N ASP A 289 6.46 4.48 7.60
CA ASP A 289 6.59 4.21 6.16
C ASP A 289 5.33 4.64 5.41
N LEU A 290 5.46 5.63 4.53
CA LEU A 290 4.37 5.98 3.61
C LEU A 290 4.22 4.88 2.55
N HIS A 291 3.43 3.88 2.93
CA HIS A 291 3.29 2.63 2.19
C HIS A 291 2.34 2.73 1.00
N ALA A 292 1.33 3.60 1.14
CA ALA A 292 0.28 3.79 0.17
C ALA A 292 0.05 5.29 -0.10
N PRO A 293 0.87 5.95 -0.93
CA PRO A 293 0.54 7.27 -1.48
C PRO A 293 -0.74 7.21 -2.34
N GLN A 294 -1.46 8.33 -2.42
CA GLN A 294 -2.66 8.43 -3.26
C GLN A 294 -2.33 8.14 -4.73
N ALA A 295 -3.27 7.53 -5.46
CA ALA A 295 -3.11 7.11 -6.87
C ALA A 295 -2.18 5.91 -7.10
N SER A 296 -1.59 5.33 -6.04
CA SER A 296 -0.82 4.08 -6.08
C SER A 296 0.44 4.15 -6.96
N GLN A 297 1.57 3.91 -6.32
CA GLN A 297 2.92 3.93 -6.87
C GLN A 297 3.33 2.62 -7.56
N ASN A 298 2.56 1.54 -7.38
CA ASN A 298 2.93 0.23 -7.93
C ASN A 298 1.75 -0.63 -8.42
N GLY A 299 0.50 -0.29 -8.11
CA GLY A 299 -0.67 -1.05 -8.58
C GLY A 299 -0.92 -2.36 -7.83
N ASN A 300 -0.18 -2.64 -6.75
CA ASN A 300 -0.40 -3.81 -5.91
C ASN A 300 -1.36 -3.48 -4.76
N GLU A 301 -2.05 -4.46 -4.17
CA GLU A 301 -3.08 -4.24 -3.15
C GLU A 301 -2.59 -3.48 -1.90
N HIS A 302 -1.34 -3.72 -1.49
CA HIS A 302 -0.71 -3.03 -0.36
C HIS A 302 -0.48 -1.52 -0.59
N SER A 303 -0.57 -1.02 -1.83
CA SER A 303 -0.57 0.42 -2.12
C SER A 303 -1.95 1.09 -1.93
N GLY A 304 -2.97 0.34 -1.53
CA GLY A 304 -4.34 0.84 -1.44
C GLY A 304 -4.97 1.18 -2.80
N THR A 305 -4.43 0.62 -3.89
CA THR A 305 -4.97 0.78 -5.25
C THR A 305 -6.42 0.32 -5.33
N ARG A 306 -7.22 1.05 -6.12
CA ARG A 306 -8.61 0.68 -6.36
C ARG A 306 -8.74 -0.50 -7.32
N ASP A 307 -7.98 -0.48 -8.41
CA ASP A 307 -8.19 -1.41 -9.53
C ASP A 307 -6.89 -1.94 -10.16
N GLY A 308 -5.78 -1.76 -9.45
CA GLY A 308 -4.49 -2.34 -9.80
C GLY A 308 -3.73 -1.54 -10.84
N TYR A 309 -4.20 -0.34 -11.20
CA TYR A 309 -3.40 0.59 -11.98
C TYR A 309 -2.46 1.38 -11.06
N GLN A 310 -1.25 1.57 -11.58
CA GLN A 310 -0.31 2.57 -11.10
C GLN A 310 -0.66 3.90 -11.77
N GLU A 311 -1.04 4.90 -10.98
CA GLU A 311 -1.47 6.22 -11.45
C GLU A 311 -0.72 7.38 -10.77
N TRP A 312 0.08 7.10 -9.74
CA TRP A 312 0.92 8.11 -9.12
C TRP A 312 1.99 8.63 -10.10
N GLY A 313 2.17 9.95 -10.17
CA GLY A 313 3.20 10.63 -10.96
C GLY A 313 3.40 12.09 -10.55
N ASP A 314 3.97 12.91 -11.44
CA ASP A 314 4.32 14.32 -11.16
C ASP A 314 3.18 15.15 -10.53
N SER A 315 1.94 14.96 -11.00
CA SER A 315 0.77 15.68 -10.48
C SER A 315 0.43 15.33 -9.02
N ASN A 316 0.90 14.18 -8.52
CA ASN A 316 0.62 13.71 -7.15
C ASN A 316 1.73 14.08 -6.16
N ILE A 317 2.85 14.65 -6.60
CA ILE A 317 4.00 14.96 -5.75
C ILE A 317 3.59 15.89 -4.60
N GLN A 318 2.89 16.99 -4.88
CA GLN A 318 2.52 17.97 -3.84
C GLN A 318 1.61 17.36 -2.77
N ASP A 319 0.60 16.58 -3.19
CA ASP A 319 -0.32 15.92 -2.27
C ASP A 319 0.43 14.89 -1.41
N THR A 320 1.38 14.16 -2.00
CA THR A 320 2.20 13.17 -1.28
C THR A 320 3.14 13.86 -0.29
N VAL A 321 3.76 14.98 -0.66
CA VAL A 321 4.56 15.80 0.27
C VAL A 321 3.71 16.35 1.40
N ALA A 322 2.46 16.74 1.14
CA ALA A 322 1.54 17.20 2.18
C ALA A 322 1.22 16.11 3.21
N VAL A 323 1.19 14.83 2.81
CA VAL A 323 1.08 13.69 3.76
C VAL A 323 2.31 13.62 4.65
N ILE A 324 3.51 13.78 4.10
CA ILE A 324 4.77 13.83 4.89
C ILE A 324 4.78 15.05 5.82
N ASP A 325 4.29 16.21 5.36
CA ASP A 325 4.16 17.43 6.17
C ASP A 325 3.10 17.28 7.28
N CYS A 326 2.13 16.37 7.14
CA CYS A 326 1.08 16.12 8.13
C CYS A 326 1.61 15.55 9.47
N TYR A 327 2.83 15.00 9.51
CA TYR A 327 3.48 14.59 10.77
C TYR A 327 3.85 15.77 11.71
N LYS A 328 3.38 16.99 11.40
CA LYS A 328 3.62 18.26 12.08
C LYS A 328 2.54 18.70 13.09
N ILE A 329 1.53 17.91 13.44
CA ILE A 329 0.39 18.52 14.15
C ILE A 329 0.66 18.72 15.67
N GLN A 330 1.19 19.89 16.04
CA GLN A 330 0.68 20.64 17.20
C GLN A 330 -0.05 21.86 16.68
N ASP A 331 -1.34 21.90 16.95
CA ASP A 331 -2.00 23.13 17.40
C ASP A 331 -3.03 22.71 18.46
N SER A 332 -3.34 23.63 19.35
CA SER A 332 -4.24 23.71 20.51
C SER A 332 -5.54 22.88 20.50
N ARG A 333 -5.87 22.16 19.42
CA ARG A 333 -7.04 21.28 19.27
C ARG A 333 -6.75 19.82 18.86
N LYS A 334 -5.53 19.32 19.14
CA LYS A 334 -5.07 17.90 19.06
C LYS A 334 -4.74 17.37 17.64
N LYS A 335 -3.49 16.94 17.41
CA LYS A 335 -3.02 15.53 17.24
C LYS A 335 -1.69 15.39 16.48
N VAL A 336 -0.60 15.45 17.25
CA VAL A 336 0.75 14.85 17.10
C VAL A 336 1.78 15.41 16.10
N LEU A 337 2.85 16.01 16.65
CA LEU A 337 4.20 16.07 16.06
C LEU A 337 4.94 14.78 16.36
N TYR A 338 5.13 13.91 15.36
CA TYR A 338 6.04 12.77 15.50
C TYR A 338 7.51 13.19 15.44
N ALA A 339 7.82 14.30 14.75
CA ALA A 339 9.18 14.80 14.54
C ALA A 339 10.00 15.01 15.83
N ASN A 340 9.33 15.30 16.95
CA ASN A 340 9.94 15.53 18.26
C ASN A 340 9.85 14.32 19.21
N LYS A 341 9.22 13.21 18.78
CA LYS A 341 9.08 12.02 19.61
C LYS A 341 10.43 11.30 19.68
N PRO A 342 10.97 11.02 20.89
CA PRO A 342 12.23 10.28 21.05
C PRO A 342 12.28 8.92 20.36
N SER A 343 11.13 8.28 20.19
CA SER A 343 11.03 6.98 19.53
C SER A 343 11.03 7.07 18.00
N LEU A 344 10.86 8.23 17.36
CA LEU A 344 10.93 8.32 15.90
C LEU A 344 12.39 8.19 15.44
N ALA A 345 12.70 7.12 14.71
CA ALA A 345 14.03 6.92 14.10
C ALA A 345 14.08 7.44 12.66
N ALA A 346 13.06 7.11 11.86
CA ALA A 346 13.05 7.45 10.45
C ALA A 346 11.63 7.67 9.90
N ILE A 347 11.58 8.37 8.76
CA ILE A 347 10.42 8.46 7.89
C ILE A 347 10.85 7.92 6.53
N GLU A 348 10.16 6.90 6.04
CA GLU A 348 10.28 6.42 4.66
C GLU A 348 9.27 7.15 3.78
N LEU A 349 9.80 7.77 2.72
CA LEU A 349 9.03 8.69 1.89
C LEU A 349 8.03 7.97 0.98
N MET A 350 8.34 6.76 0.55
CA MET A 350 7.48 5.96 -0.32
C MET A 350 7.97 4.51 -0.33
N ASN A 351 7.06 3.59 -0.09
CA ASN A 351 7.31 2.16 -0.27
C ASN A 351 7.28 1.76 -1.74
N GLU A 352 8.28 1.01 -2.22
CA GLU A 352 8.24 0.24 -3.47
C GLU A 352 7.65 0.95 -4.72
N PRO A 353 8.16 2.14 -5.13
CA PRO A 353 7.75 2.75 -6.39
C PRO A 353 8.10 1.83 -7.58
N TRP A 354 7.18 1.65 -8.54
CA TRP A 354 7.40 0.68 -9.62
C TRP A 354 7.89 1.32 -10.93
N ALA A 355 9.00 0.83 -11.48
CA ALA A 355 9.52 1.24 -12.78
C ALA A 355 8.91 0.43 -13.95
N PRO A 356 8.79 1.00 -15.17
CA PRO A 356 9.24 2.32 -15.58
C PRO A 356 8.15 3.41 -15.49
N LEU A 357 6.93 3.08 -15.08
CA LEU A 357 5.81 4.02 -15.08
C LEU A 357 6.06 5.23 -14.17
N ILE A 358 6.72 5.03 -13.03
CA ILE A 358 7.40 6.12 -12.32
C ILE A 358 8.80 6.26 -12.88
N SER A 359 9.10 7.39 -13.52
CA SER A 359 10.45 7.70 -13.98
C SER A 359 11.38 8.02 -12.80
N LEU A 360 12.69 7.81 -12.98
CA LEU A 360 13.68 8.17 -11.97
C LEU A 360 13.63 9.66 -11.64
N SER A 361 13.49 10.52 -12.66
CA SER A 361 13.40 11.98 -12.48
C SER A 361 12.19 12.41 -11.65
N THR A 362 11.03 11.77 -11.86
CA THR A 362 9.80 12.02 -11.08
C THR A 362 10.04 11.65 -9.62
N LEU A 363 10.66 10.49 -9.38
CA LEU A 363 10.93 9.99 -8.04
C LEU A 363 11.97 10.84 -7.31
N GLU A 364 13.07 11.23 -7.96
CA GLU A 364 14.08 12.13 -7.40
C GLU A 364 13.50 13.51 -7.04
N ASN A 365 12.63 14.04 -7.91
CA ASN A 365 11.91 15.29 -7.64
C ASN A 365 11.04 15.16 -6.37
N TYR A 366 10.28 14.07 -6.25
CA TYR A 366 9.50 13.79 -5.05
C TYR A 366 10.38 13.63 -3.81
N TYR A 367 11.43 12.80 -3.87
CA TYR A 367 12.32 12.54 -2.74
C TYR A 367 13.05 13.79 -2.27
N LYS A 368 13.43 14.70 -3.18
CA LYS A 368 13.99 16.00 -2.81
C LYS A 368 13.00 16.81 -1.97
N GLN A 369 11.75 16.91 -2.42
CA GLN A 369 10.72 17.69 -1.74
C GLN A 369 10.26 17.04 -0.43
N GLY A 370 10.12 15.71 -0.40
CA GLY A 370 9.84 14.96 0.83
C GLY A 370 10.95 15.09 1.87
N TYR A 371 12.22 15.02 1.44
CA TYR A 371 13.36 15.27 2.31
C TYR A 371 13.32 16.69 2.92
N ASP A 372 13.09 17.71 2.09
CA ASP A 372 12.99 19.09 2.55
C ASP A 372 11.83 19.27 3.56
N ALA A 373 10.69 18.61 3.32
CA ALA A 373 9.55 18.61 4.23
C ALA A 373 9.90 18.01 5.60
N VAL A 374 10.62 16.88 5.65
CA VAL A 374 11.10 16.31 6.92
C VAL A 374 12.10 17.27 7.60
N ARG A 375 13.06 17.81 6.85
CA ARG A 375 14.12 18.69 7.39
C ARG A 375 13.62 20.03 7.90
N LYS A 376 12.43 20.47 7.48
CA LYS A 376 11.75 21.64 8.04
C LYS A 376 11.49 21.53 9.54
N TYR A 377 11.36 20.31 10.08
CA TYR A 377 10.98 20.09 11.48
C TYR A 377 12.01 19.33 12.31
N THR A 378 12.89 18.56 11.67
CA THR A 378 13.88 17.76 12.41
C THR A 378 15.16 17.55 11.62
N GLN A 379 16.28 17.70 12.33
CA GLN A 379 17.62 17.45 11.80
C GLN A 379 18.15 16.06 12.20
N THR A 380 17.43 15.32 13.05
CA THR A 380 17.91 14.06 13.65
C THR A 380 17.21 12.82 13.12
N VAL A 381 16.04 12.94 12.53
CA VAL A 381 15.32 11.79 11.95
C VAL A 381 15.95 11.39 10.61
N TYR A 382 16.15 10.09 10.39
CA TYR A 382 16.62 9.58 9.10
C TYR A 382 15.50 9.65 8.05
N VAL A 383 15.85 9.95 6.80
CA VAL A 383 14.91 9.92 5.68
C VAL A 383 15.23 8.71 4.82
N ILE A 384 14.30 7.77 4.73
CA ILE A 384 14.46 6.55 3.94
C ILE A 384 13.86 6.78 2.55
N MET A 385 14.59 6.38 1.52
CA MET A 385 14.21 6.43 0.11
C MET A 385 14.25 5.01 -0.45
N SER A 386 13.08 4.46 -0.79
CA SER A 386 12.98 3.11 -1.36
C SER A 386 13.47 3.10 -2.81
N ASN A 387 14.26 2.09 -3.17
CA ASN A 387 14.61 1.83 -4.56
C ASN A 387 13.35 1.47 -5.36
N ARG A 388 13.36 1.80 -6.67
CA ARG A 388 12.26 1.35 -7.52
C ARG A 388 12.30 -0.16 -7.69
N LEU A 389 11.11 -0.76 -7.64
CA LEU A 389 10.93 -2.13 -8.13
C LEU A 389 11.08 -2.16 -9.65
N ASN A 390 11.47 -3.32 -10.18
CA ASN A 390 11.57 -3.57 -11.63
C ASN A 390 12.51 -2.59 -12.37
N THR A 391 13.54 -2.08 -11.69
CA THR A 391 14.65 -1.34 -12.33
C THR A 391 15.77 -2.29 -12.75
N ASN A 392 16.59 -1.85 -13.71
CA ASN A 392 17.80 -2.56 -14.14
C ASN A 392 19.04 -2.17 -13.33
N SER A 393 18.91 -1.26 -12.35
CA SER A 393 20.01 -0.72 -11.57
C SER A 393 19.64 -0.49 -10.11
N ASP A 394 20.09 -1.37 -9.23
CA ASP A 394 19.88 -1.25 -7.77
C ASP A 394 20.62 -0.03 -7.18
N THR A 395 21.52 0.60 -7.93
CA THR A 395 22.33 1.75 -7.48
C THR A 395 21.83 3.08 -8.02
N GLU A 396 20.70 3.12 -8.73
CA GLU A 396 20.22 4.32 -9.43
C GLU A 396 20.01 5.54 -8.52
N LEU A 397 19.67 5.32 -7.24
CA LEU A 397 19.48 6.39 -6.27
C LEU A 397 20.72 6.79 -5.48
N LEU A 398 21.84 6.04 -5.55
CA LEU A 398 22.99 6.29 -4.65
C LEU A 398 23.60 7.68 -4.86
N SER A 399 23.76 8.10 -6.11
CA SER A 399 24.35 9.41 -6.41
C SER A 399 23.42 10.55 -5.98
N PHE A 400 22.12 10.39 -6.18
CA PHE A 400 21.11 11.35 -5.74
C PHE A 400 21.07 11.44 -4.21
N ALA A 401 20.90 10.30 -3.53
CA ALA A 401 20.82 10.22 -2.08
C ALA A 401 22.11 10.70 -1.38
N GLY A 402 23.28 10.47 -1.99
CA GLY A 402 24.57 10.97 -1.47
C GLY A 402 24.67 12.49 -1.32
N GLY A 403 23.79 13.26 -1.96
CA GLY A 403 23.68 14.71 -1.80
C GLY A 403 22.99 15.17 -0.50
N PHE A 404 22.49 14.24 0.33
CA PHE A 404 21.69 14.54 1.50
C PHE A 404 22.30 14.01 2.80
N HIS A 405 21.94 14.62 3.92
CA HIS A 405 22.40 14.19 5.24
C HIS A 405 21.36 13.29 5.92
N ARG A 406 21.84 12.24 6.60
CA ARG A 406 21.02 11.26 7.34
C ARG A 406 19.92 10.65 6.45
N VAL A 407 20.33 10.15 5.30
CA VAL A 407 19.47 9.40 4.40
C VAL A 407 19.83 7.93 4.38
N VAL A 408 18.85 7.12 4.00
CA VAL A 408 18.92 5.67 3.95
C VAL A 408 18.30 5.22 2.63
N ILE A 409 18.91 4.24 1.97
CA ILE A 409 18.32 3.54 0.83
C ILE A 409 17.70 2.24 1.33
N ASP A 410 16.41 2.06 1.02
CA ASP A 410 15.70 0.82 1.29
C ASP A 410 15.72 -0.10 0.07
N VAL A 411 15.96 -1.38 0.32
CA VAL A 411 15.90 -2.48 -0.64
C VAL A 411 15.10 -3.64 -0.06
N HIS A 412 14.25 -4.23 -0.87
CA HIS A 412 13.42 -5.36 -0.46
C HIS A 412 13.88 -6.63 -1.15
N TYR A 413 14.15 -7.66 -0.35
CA TYR A 413 14.71 -8.92 -0.85
C TYR A 413 13.79 -10.09 -0.52
N TYR A 414 13.22 -10.66 -1.58
CA TYR A 414 12.39 -11.86 -1.52
C TYR A 414 12.99 -12.95 -2.41
N ASN A 415 12.98 -14.19 -1.91
CA ASN A 415 13.19 -15.39 -2.73
C ASN A 415 11.83 -15.98 -3.17
N LEU A 416 10.95 -15.09 -3.60
CA LEU A 416 9.57 -15.35 -4.01
C LEU A 416 9.28 -14.57 -5.30
N TYR A 417 8.07 -14.75 -5.83
CA TYR A 417 7.46 -13.93 -6.89
C TYR A 417 8.11 -14.00 -8.28
N THR A 418 9.16 -14.80 -8.45
CA THR A 418 9.78 -15.04 -9.77
C THR A 418 9.87 -16.53 -10.07
N ASN A 419 9.78 -16.90 -11.35
CA ASN A 419 9.90 -18.31 -11.78
C ASN A 419 11.30 -18.90 -11.51
N THR A 420 12.30 -18.05 -11.27
CA THR A 420 13.65 -18.46 -10.88
C THR A 420 13.62 -19.28 -9.59
N PHE A 421 12.91 -18.80 -8.56
CA PHE A 421 12.90 -19.44 -7.24
C PHE A 421 12.06 -20.72 -7.19
N LYS A 422 10.99 -20.82 -8.01
CA LYS A 422 10.13 -22.02 -8.11
C LYS A 422 10.88 -23.30 -8.50
N ASN A 423 12.03 -23.15 -9.15
CA ASN A 423 12.85 -24.27 -9.63
C ASN A 423 14.11 -24.48 -8.79
N MET A 424 14.36 -23.65 -7.78
CA MET A 424 15.52 -23.78 -6.90
C MET A 424 15.21 -24.75 -5.75
N ASN A 425 16.13 -25.65 -5.47
CA ASN A 425 16.10 -26.44 -4.25
C ASN A 425 16.53 -25.61 -3.02
N VAL A 426 16.45 -26.22 -1.82
CA VAL A 426 16.85 -25.61 -0.56
C VAL A 426 18.26 -24.99 -0.60
N GLN A 427 19.27 -25.75 -1.06
CA GLN A 427 20.65 -25.28 -1.05
C GLN A 427 20.87 -24.15 -2.05
N GLN A 428 20.26 -24.24 -3.24
CA GLN A 428 20.33 -23.18 -4.25
C GLN A 428 19.73 -21.86 -3.75
N ASN A 429 18.63 -21.90 -3.00
CA ASN A 429 18.07 -20.70 -2.38
C ASN A 429 19.00 -20.08 -1.33
N ILE A 430 19.60 -20.92 -0.47
CA ILE A 430 20.58 -20.48 0.54
C ILE A 430 21.82 -19.88 -0.14
N ASP A 431 22.34 -20.52 -1.18
CA ASP A 431 23.48 -20.04 -1.95
C ASP A 431 23.15 -18.72 -2.67
N TYR A 432 21.91 -18.57 -3.15
CA TYR A 432 21.45 -17.33 -3.78
C TYR A 432 21.52 -16.14 -2.82
N VAL A 433 21.12 -16.33 -1.56
CA VAL A 433 21.25 -15.31 -0.52
C VAL A 433 22.72 -14.98 -0.25
N ASN A 434 23.55 -16.01 -0.05
CA ASN A 434 24.95 -15.83 0.31
C ASN A 434 25.80 -15.20 -0.81
N ASN A 435 25.38 -15.33 -2.07
CA ASN A 435 26.13 -14.84 -3.23
C ASN A 435 25.44 -13.62 -3.87
N GLN A 436 24.28 -13.80 -4.51
CA GLN A 436 23.60 -12.77 -5.29
C GLN A 436 23.06 -11.66 -4.40
N ARG A 437 22.27 -11.98 -3.37
CA ARG A 437 21.73 -10.94 -2.45
C ARG A 437 22.85 -10.25 -1.67
N ALA A 438 23.89 -10.98 -1.29
CA ALA A 438 25.07 -10.38 -0.66
C ALA A 438 25.79 -9.38 -1.58
N ALA A 439 25.94 -9.70 -2.86
CA ALA A 439 26.52 -8.80 -3.85
C ALA A 439 25.63 -7.59 -4.12
N GLU A 440 24.31 -7.77 -4.23
CA GLU A 440 23.32 -6.68 -4.36
C GLU A 440 23.40 -5.71 -3.19
N LEU A 441 23.32 -6.22 -1.95
CA LEU A 441 23.43 -5.40 -0.74
C LEU A 441 24.78 -4.66 -0.67
N SER A 442 25.86 -5.32 -1.09
CA SER A 442 27.19 -4.70 -1.12
C SER A 442 27.29 -3.55 -2.12
N ARG A 443 26.53 -3.59 -3.23
CA ARG A 443 26.51 -2.48 -4.21
C ARG A 443 25.82 -1.24 -3.67
N VAL A 444 24.76 -1.42 -2.87
CA VAL A 444 24.02 -0.29 -2.26
C VAL A 444 24.61 0.19 -0.93
N THR A 445 25.55 -0.57 -0.36
CA THR A 445 26.25 -0.20 0.89
C THR A 445 27.61 0.41 0.56
N SER A 446 27.78 1.72 0.76
CA SER A 446 29.04 2.42 0.50
C SER A 446 29.52 3.21 1.73
N SER A 447 30.84 3.38 1.88
CA SER A 447 31.45 3.99 3.07
C SER A 447 31.13 5.48 3.25
N ASN A 448 30.88 6.19 2.15
CA ASN A 448 30.61 7.63 2.13
C ASN A 448 29.25 7.98 1.52
N GLY A 449 28.38 6.99 1.30
CA GLY A 449 27.06 7.18 0.72
C GLY A 449 25.93 7.15 1.76
N PRO A 450 24.67 7.06 1.31
CA PRO A 450 23.55 6.82 2.21
C PRO A 450 23.74 5.50 2.97
N LEU A 451 23.11 5.38 4.14
CA LEU A 451 23.04 4.09 4.82
C LEU A 451 22.17 3.13 4.00
N SER A 452 22.38 1.83 4.15
CA SER A 452 21.55 0.80 3.50
C SER A 452 20.63 0.14 4.53
N PHE A 453 19.41 -0.16 4.12
CA PHE A 453 18.39 -0.83 4.92
C PHE A 453 17.76 -1.95 4.08
N VAL A 454 17.61 -3.13 4.68
CA VAL A 454 16.79 -4.20 4.11
C VAL A 454 15.44 -4.16 4.82
N GLY A 455 14.54 -3.29 4.35
CA GLY A 455 13.29 -2.97 5.03
C GLY A 455 12.26 -4.09 4.99
N GLU A 456 12.33 -4.93 3.97
CA GLU A 456 11.45 -6.09 3.83
C GLU A 456 12.17 -7.34 3.32
N TRP A 457 11.89 -8.46 4.00
CA TRP A 457 12.30 -9.82 3.66
C TRP A 457 11.49 -10.82 4.51
N THR A 458 11.51 -12.10 4.15
CA THR A 458 10.80 -13.15 4.90
C THR A 458 11.59 -14.47 4.87
N ALA A 459 11.30 -15.35 5.83
CA ALA A 459 11.79 -16.73 5.79
C ALA A 459 10.97 -17.62 4.83
N GLU A 460 9.85 -17.12 4.30
CA GLU A 460 9.06 -17.84 3.28
C GLU A 460 9.76 -17.85 1.91
N TRP A 461 9.58 -18.96 1.18
CA TRP A 461 10.23 -19.23 -0.11
C TRP A 461 9.45 -20.30 -0.90
N ASP A 462 9.66 -20.37 -2.21
CA ASP A 462 8.99 -21.36 -3.09
C ASP A 462 9.63 -22.77 -3.04
N ALA A 463 10.50 -23.05 -2.06
CA ALA A 463 11.24 -24.31 -1.98
C ALA A 463 10.30 -25.49 -1.63
N LYS A 464 10.30 -26.52 -2.48
CA LYS A 464 9.50 -27.75 -2.25
C LYS A 464 10.15 -28.64 -1.21
N ASP A 465 9.31 -29.29 -0.40
CA ASP A 465 9.70 -30.31 0.59
C ASP A 465 10.74 -29.83 1.63
N ALA A 466 10.83 -28.52 1.87
CA ALA A 466 11.75 -27.93 2.84
C ALA A 466 11.33 -28.26 4.28
N THR A 467 12.28 -28.73 5.09
CA THR A 467 12.03 -29.00 6.51
C THR A 467 12.06 -27.71 7.33
N MET A 468 11.54 -27.74 8.56
CA MET A 468 11.70 -26.62 9.50
C MET A 468 13.18 -26.23 9.71
N GLN A 469 14.09 -27.21 9.69
CA GLN A 469 15.53 -26.94 9.79
C GLN A 469 16.05 -26.19 8.55
N ASP A 470 15.50 -26.45 7.37
CA ASP A 470 15.86 -25.73 6.15
C ASP A 470 15.38 -24.28 6.17
N TYR A 471 14.16 -24.03 6.66
CA TYR A 471 13.67 -22.68 6.92
C TYR A 471 14.57 -21.92 7.90
N GLN A 472 15.03 -22.57 8.97
CA GLN A 472 15.98 -21.98 9.92
C GLN A 472 17.33 -21.66 9.28
N ARG A 473 17.87 -22.58 8.45
CA ARG A 473 19.13 -22.37 7.72
C ARG A 473 19.02 -21.20 6.74
N PHE A 474 17.88 -21.09 6.05
CA PHE A 474 17.61 -20.00 5.13
C PHE A 474 17.46 -18.65 5.82
N ALA A 475 16.65 -18.59 6.88
CA ALA A 475 16.54 -17.39 7.71
C ALA A 475 17.90 -16.98 8.29
N GLN A 476 18.73 -17.93 8.73
CA GLN A 476 20.07 -17.63 9.23
C GLN A 476 21.00 -17.07 8.14
N ALA A 477 20.94 -17.61 6.91
CA ALA A 477 21.70 -17.05 5.78
C ALA A 477 21.28 -15.61 5.49
N GLN A 478 19.97 -15.33 5.49
CA GLN A 478 19.42 -13.98 5.34
C GLN A 478 19.90 -13.05 6.45
N ILE A 479 19.80 -13.43 7.73
CA ILE A 479 20.30 -12.64 8.86
C ILE A 479 21.80 -12.34 8.73
N ASN A 480 22.61 -13.31 8.31
CA ASN A 480 24.06 -13.14 8.14
C ASN A 480 24.42 -12.17 7.00
N VAL A 481 23.58 -12.10 5.96
CA VAL A 481 23.80 -11.21 4.81
C VAL A 481 23.17 -9.85 5.07
N TYR A 482 21.89 -9.79 5.42
CA TYR A 482 21.14 -8.56 5.62
C TYR A 482 21.59 -7.80 6.85
N GLY A 483 22.14 -8.48 7.86
CA GLY A 483 22.80 -7.84 9.01
C GLY A 483 24.06 -7.02 8.66
N ARG A 484 24.51 -7.04 7.39
CA ARG A 484 25.58 -6.16 6.86
C ARG A 484 25.06 -4.78 6.43
N ALA A 485 23.74 -4.59 6.36
CA ALA A 485 23.13 -3.29 6.15
C ALA A 485 23.54 -2.33 7.28
N THR A 486 23.64 -1.04 6.96
CA THR A 486 24.26 -0.04 7.86
C THR A 486 23.26 0.81 8.64
N PHE A 487 21.98 0.75 8.28
CA PHE A 487 20.87 1.32 9.03
C PHE A 487 20.14 0.23 9.80
#